data_AF-A0A031LPH9-F1
#
_entry.id   AF-A0A031LPH9-F1
#
_cell.length_a   1.000
_cell.length_b   1.000
_cell.length_c   1.000
_cell.angle_alpha   90.00
_cell.angle_beta   90.00
_cell.angle_gamma   90.00
#
_symmetry.space_group_name_H-M   'P 1'
#
loop_
_entity.id
_entity.type
_entity.pdbx_description
1 polymer ?
#
loop_
_entity_poly.entity_id
_entity_poly.type
_entity_poly.pdbx_seq_one_letter_code
_entity_poly.pdbx_strand_id
1 'polypeptide(L)'
;MKEKVGNLELEIEAIIEIDGKEYKVVSVPGADDFKGFPPSWDFVKSKMLSWRPFFRGKMIDFNGQLIPALDDFLFNMDEEMYNLILDIYYTFKVNKPNIETNISVVITDQINEMERKMGRVFNEEEKTSYYIRFAIEAAILKDIGLLN
;
A
#
# COMPACT_ATOMS: atom_id res chain seq x y z
N MET A 1 18.55 3.20 12.47
CA MET A 1 18.53 1.89 13.18
C MET A 1 17.58 0.98 12.42
N LYS A 2 17.86 -0.30 12.18
CA LYS A 2 16.95 -1.17 11.41
C LYS A 2 16.27 -2.21 12.28
N GLU A 3 15.01 -2.53 11.98
CA GLU A 3 14.22 -3.55 12.68
C GLU A 3 13.41 -4.38 11.69
N LYS A 4 13.20 -5.65 12.03
CA LYS A 4 12.42 -6.56 11.21
C LYS A 4 10.93 -6.29 11.42
N VAL A 5 10.24 -5.90 10.35
CA VAL A 5 8.79 -5.68 10.31
C VAL A 5 8.20 -6.59 9.25
N GLY A 6 7.47 -7.62 9.68
CA GLY A 6 7.03 -8.70 8.80
C GLY A 6 8.23 -9.41 8.15
N ASN A 7 8.30 -9.35 6.83
CA ASN A 7 9.35 -9.92 5.99
C ASN A 7 10.48 -8.94 5.62
N LEU A 8 10.35 -7.65 5.95
CA LEU A 8 11.33 -6.61 5.60
C LEU A 8 12.15 -6.15 6.80
N GLU A 9 13.36 -5.64 6.54
CA GLU A 9 14.15 -4.86 7.50
C GLU A 9 13.98 -3.37 7.19
N LEU A 10 13.26 -2.66 8.04
CA LEU A 10 12.92 -1.25 7.85
C LEU A 10 13.76 -0.35 8.77
N GLU A 11 14.03 0.87 8.30
CA GLU A 11 14.72 1.87 9.10
C GLU A 11 13.75 2.60 10.03
N ILE A 12 14.09 2.64 11.31
CA ILE A 12 13.42 3.46 12.32
C ILE A 12 13.91 4.89 12.18
N GLU A 13 12.99 5.78 11.85
CA GLU A 13 13.24 7.22 11.69
C GLU A 13 13.02 7.98 13.00
N ALA A 14 12.03 7.56 13.78
CA ALA A 14 11.68 8.21 15.05
C ALA A 14 10.96 7.24 16.00
N ILE A 15 10.89 7.62 17.27
CA ILE A 15 9.98 7.02 18.26
C ILE A 15 9.06 8.14 18.75
N ILE A 16 7.76 7.92 18.66
CA ILE A 16 6.75 8.91 19.07
C ILE A 16 5.75 8.28 20.03
N GLU A 17 5.22 9.08 20.95
CA GLU A 17 4.16 8.67 21.86
C GLU A 17 2.81 9.18 21.36
N ILE A 18 1.83 8.28 21.21
CA ILE A 18 0.45 8.61 20.88
C ILE A 18 -0.45 7.94 21.92
N ASP A 19 -1.27 8.72 22.60
CA ASP A 19 -2.21 8.25 23.65
C ASP A 19 -1.55 7.36 24.72
N GLY A 20 -0.33 7.71 25.15
CA GLY A 20 0.42 6.96 26.17
C GLY A 20 1.03 5.64 25.68
N LYS A 21 0.99 5.38 24.37
CA LYS A 21 1.67 4.24 23.74
C LYS A 21 2.81 4.74 22.85
N GLU A 22 4.00 4.16 23.03
CA GLU A 22 5.15 4.40 22.15
C GLU A 22 5.00 3.65 20.83
N TYR A 23 5.37 4.35 19.75
CA TYR A 23 5.35 3.87 18.39
C TYR A 23 6.69 4.15 17.70
N LYS A 24 7.21 3.15 16.99
CA LYS A 24 8.38 3.29 16.12
C LYS A 24 7.91 3.70 14.72
N VAL A 25 8.31 4.89 14.28
CA VAL A 25 8.07 5.35 12.92
C VAL A 25 9.10 4.69 12.01
N VAL A 26 8.63 3.91 11.04
CA VAL A 26 9.48 3.17 10.11
C VAL A 26 9.26 3.64 8.67
N SER A 27 10.36 3.80 7.94
CA SER A 27 10.35 4.16 6.52
C SER A 27 10.02 2.93 5.68
N VAL A 28 8.95 2.99 4.90
CA VAL A 28 8.54 1.92 3.98
C VAL A 28 9.06 2.25 2.58
N PRO A 29 9.81 1.34 1.92
CA PRO A 29 10.29 1.56 0.56
C PRO A 29 9.13 1.64 -0.44
N GLY A 30 9.28 2.45 -1.47
CA GLY A 30 8.35 2.53 -2.59
C GLY A 30 8.63 1.45 -3.64
N ALA A 31 7.78 1.36 -4.67
CA ALA A 31 8.01 0.46 -5.79
C ALA A 31 9.33 0.75 -6.54
N ASP A 32 9.77 2.01 -6.58
CA ASP A 32 11.00 2.44 -7.26
C ASP A 32 12.29 1.97 -6.56
N ASP A 33 12.21 1.65 -5.26
CA ASP A 33 13.36 1.16 -4.49
C ASP A 33 13.68 -0.31 -4.80
N PHE A 34 12.71 -1.06 -5.35
CA PHE A 34 12.89 -2.45 -5.75
C PHE A 34 13.50 -2.56 -7.15
N LYS A 35 14.83 -2.49 -7.21
CA LYS A 35 15.63 -2.60 -8.45
C LYS A 35 15.70 -4.01 -9.07
N GLY A 36 14.81 -4.93 -8.67
CA GLY A 36 14.72 -6.28 -9.24
C GLY A 36 14.20 -6.27 -10.68
N PHE A 37 14.13 -7.46 -11.30
CA PHE A 37 13.34 -7.60 -12.53
C PHE A 37 11.86 -7.39 -12.18
N PRO A 38 11.19 -6.34 -12.67
CA PRO A 38 9.79 -6.13 -12.38
C PRO A 38 9.00 -7.33 -12.91
N PRO A 39 7.93 -7.75 -12.22
CA PRO A 39 7.12 -8.86 -12.66
C PRO A 39 6.50 -8.56 -14.04
N SER A 40 6.33 -9.58 -14.86
CA SER A 40 5.61 -9.43 -16.13
C SER A 40 4.13 -9.13 -15.89
N TRP A 41 3.49 -8.49 -16.88
CA TRP A 41 2.06 -8.22 -16.82
C TRP A 41 1.21 -9.49 -16.57
N ASP A 42 1.54 -10.60 -17.25
CA ASP A 42 0.83 -11.87 -17.07
C ASP A 42 0.95 -12.42 -15.65
N PHE A 43 2.12 -12.24 -15.01
CA PHE A 43 2.31 -12.60 -13.62
C PHE A 43 1.45 -11.72 -12.70
N VAL A 44 1.50 -10.40 -12.88
CA VAL A 44 0.73 -9.44 -12.09
C VAL A 44 -0.77 -9.74 -12.18
N LYS A 45 -1.30 -9.90 -13.39
CA LYS A 45 -2.70 -10.22 -13.64
C LYS A 45 -3.14 -11.52 -12.98
N SER A 46 -2.34 -12.58 -13.06
CA SER A 46 -2.73 -13.91 -12.57
C SER A 46 -2.51 -14.12 -11.07
N LYS A 47 -1.57 -13.39 -10.45
CA LYS A 47 -1.14 -13.64 -9.07
C LYS A 47 -1.37 -12.47 -8.11
N MET A 48 -1.26 -11.24 -8.60
CA MET A 48 -1.18 -10.05 -7.73
C MET A 48 -2.45 -9.20 -7.76
N LEU A 49 -3.29 -9.33 -8.79
CA LEU A 49 -4.49 -8.51 -8.96
C LEU A 49 -5.80 -9.23 -8.60
N SER A 50 -5.78 -10.55 -8.44
CA SER A 50 -6.99 -11.38 -8.27
C SER A 50 -7.34 -11.71 -6.82
N TRP A 51 -6.49 -11.36 -5.85
CA TRP A 51 -6.70 -11.68 -4.44
C TRP A 51 -7.51 -10.59 -3.74
N ARG A 52 -8.18 -11.00 -2.66
CA ARG A 52 -8.97 -10.11 -1.80
C ARG A 52 -8.14 -9.69 -0.58
N PRO A 53 -7.83 -8.39 -0.43
CA PRO A 53 -7.10 -7.91 0.73
C PRO A 53 -7.87 -8.01 2.03
N PHE A 54 -7.16 -8.40 3.08
CA PHE A 54 -7.57 -8.29 4.47
C PHE A 54 -6.62 -7.33 5.19
N PHE A 55 -7.15 -6.19 5.60
CA PHE A 55 -6.40 -5.18 6.35
C PHE A 55 -6.22 -5.62 7.80
N ARG A 56 -4.97 -5.98 8.16
CA ARG A 56 -4.58 -6.50 9.48
C ARG A 56 -4.27 -5.40 10.48
N GLY A 57 -3.69 -4.30 10.00
CA GLY A 57 -3.35 -3.15 10.84
C GLY A 57 -4.56 -2.33 11.30
N LYS A 58 -4.26 -1.14 11.81
CA LYS A 58 -5.23 -0.08 12.11
C LYS A 58 -4.78 1.23 11.49
N MET A 59 -5.72 2.16 11.35
CA MET A 59 -5.43 3.56 11.03
C MET A 59 -5.50 4.34 12.34
N ILE A 60 -4.42 5.03 12.71
CA ILE A 60 -4.36 5.91 13.88
C ILE A 60 -4.61 7.33 13.40
N ASP A 61 -5.56 8.04 14.02
CA ASP A 61 -5.73 9.46 13.78
C ASP A 61 -4.64 10.23 14.55
N PHE A 62 -3.83 10.98 13.82
CA PHE A 62 -2.82 11.85 14.38
C PHE A 62 -2.88 13.20 13.66
N ASN A 63 -3.26 14.24 14.40
CA ASN A 63 -3.46 15.60 13.87
C ASN A 63 -4.43 15.68 12.67
N GLY A 64 -5.48 14.84 12.64
CA GLY A 64 -6.47 14.81 11.56
C GLY A 64 -6.02 14.04 10.33
N GLN A 65 -4.87 13.36 10.38
CA GLN A 65 -4.39 12.45 9.36
C GLN A 65 -4.45 11.02 9.87
N LEU A 66 -4.99 10.11 9.05
CA LEU A 66 -4.95 8.68 9.34
C LEU A 66 -3.58 8.12 8.98
N ILE A 67 -2.87 7.55 9.94
CA ILE A 67 -1.56 6.92 9.77
C ILE A 67 -1.72 5.39 9.88
N PRO A 68 -1.28 4.61 8.88
CA PRO A 68 -1.30 3.16 8.96
C PRO A 68 -0.33 2.65 10.03
N ALA A 69 -0.82 1.72 10.85
CA ALA A 69 -0.09 1.16 11.98
C ALA A 69 -0.31 -0.35 12.10
N LEU A 70 0.72 -1.06 12.53
CA LEU A 70 0.66 -2.48 12.90
C LEU A 70 1.49 -2.69 14.17
N ASP A 71 0.90 -3.31 15.17
CA ASP A 71 1.51 -3.49 16.50
C ASP A 71 2.00 -2.15 17.09
N ASP A 72 3.32 -1.99 17.18
CA ASP A 72 4.03 -0.82 17.73
C ASP A 72 4.72 0.00 16.62
N PHE A 73 4.42 -0.27 15.35
CA PHE A 73 4.99 0.43 14.20
C PHE A 73 3.98 1.38 13.56
N LEU A 74 4.47 2.57 13.20
CA LEU A 74 3.80 3.51 12.32
C LEU A 74 4.55 3.55 11.00
N PHE A 75 3.83 3.41 9.90
CA PHE A 75 4.45 3.32 8.59
C PHE A 75 4.48 4.70 7.92
N ASN A 76 5.68 5.22 7.73
CA ASN A 76 5.93 6.38 6.90
C ASN A 76 6.11 5.90 5.44
N MET A 77 5.29 6.43 4.54
CA MET A 77 5.20 6.00 3.15
C MET A 77 5.18 7.25 2.26
N ASP A 78 5.52 7.10 0.98
CA ASP A 78 5.26 8.14 0.01
C ASP A 78 3.74 8.37 -0.21
N GLU A 79 3.40 9.46 -0.91
CA GLU A 79 2.01 9.84 -1.14
C GLU A 79 1.22 8.79 -1.94
N GLU A 80 1.88 8.11 -2.88
CA GLU A 80 1.21 7.15 -3.76
C GLU A 80 0.83 5.88 -3.00
N MET A 81 1.79 5.29 -2.28
CA MET A 81 1.54 4.12 -1.44
C MET A 81 0.58 4.44 -0.29
N TYR A 82 0.67 5.64 0.27
CA TYR A 82 -0.28 6.12 1.28
C TYR A 82 -1.72 6.15 0.76
N ASN A 83 -1.93 6.72 -0.44
CA ASN A 83 -3.26 6.76 -1.06
C ASN A 83 -3.76 5.34 -1.37
N LEU A 84 -2.90 4.45 -1.87
CA LEU A 84 -3.25 3.06 -2.12
C LEU A 84 -3.72 2.35 -0.84
N ILE A 85 -2.96 2.43 0.25
CA ILE A 85 -3.33 1.75 1.51
C ILE A 85 -4.60 2.33 2.13
N LEU A 86 -4.83 3.64 1.98
CA LEU A 86 -6.04 4.32 2.44
C LEU A 86 -7.28 3.84 1.67
N ASP A 87 -7.19 3.72 0.35
CA ASP A 87 -8.27 3.21 -0.47
C ASP A 87 -8.54 1.72 -0.22
N ILE A 88 -7.49 0.92 0.00
CA ILE A 88 -7.63 -0.48 0.43
C ILE A 88 -8.35 -0.55 1.78
N TYR A 89 -7.99 0.33 2.74
CA TYR A 89 -8.64 0.39 4.04
C TYR A 89 -10.13 0.72 3.92
N TYR A 90 -10.47 1.80 3.23
CA TYR A 90 -11.87 2.20 3.07
C TYR A 90 -12.66 1.15 2.31
N THR A 91 -12.11 0.63 1.22
CA THR A 91 -12.75 -0.39 0.41
C THR A 91 -12.99 -1.65 1.23
N PHE A 92 -11.94 -2.31 1.73
CA PHE A 92 -12.04 -3.67 2.28
C PHE A 92 -12.35 -3.73 3.77
N LYS A 93 -11.91 -2.76 4.58
CA LYS A 93 -12.11 -2.78 6.04
C LYS A 93 -13.38 -2.05 6.45
N VAL A 94 -13.60 -0.85 5.91
CA VAL A 94 -14.74 0.01 6.29
C VAL A 94 -16.00 -0.40 5.51
N ASN A 95 -15.94 -0.38 4.19
CA ASN A 95 -17.11 -0.58 3.33
C ASN A 95 -17.49 -2.06 3.18
N LYS A 96 -16.54 -2.99 3.38
CA LYS A 96 -16.75 -4.46 3.32
C LYS A 96 -17.50 -4.87 2.05
N PRO A 97 -16.83 -4.82 0.88
CA PRO A 97 -17.46 -4.93 -0.42
C PRO A 97 -17.90 -6.38 -0.67
N ASN A 98 -18.64 -6.61 -1.76
CA ASN A 98 -19.04 -7.96 -2.16
C ASN A 98 -17.84 -8.91 -2.31
N ILE A 99 -18.08 -10.23 -2.29
CA ILE A 99 -17.00 -11.23 -2.28
C ILE A 99 -16.14 -11.24 -3.55
N GLU A 100 -16.70 -10.77 -4.67
CA GLU A 100 -16.03 -10.73 -5.98
C GLU A 100 -15.04 -9.55 -6.11
N THR A 101 -15.17 -8.55 -5.24
CA THR A 101 -14.26 -7.40 -5.20
C THR A 101 -12.87 -7.86 -4.72
N ASN A 102 -11.86 -7.56 -5.53
CA ASN A 102 -10.45 -7.88 -5.31
C ASN A 102 -9.60 -6.62 -5.46
N ILE A 103 -8.29 -6.72 -5.20
CA ILE A 103 -7.40 -5.55 -5.19
C ILE A 103 -7.32 -4.82 -6.54
N SER A 104 -7.59 -5.49 -7.67
CA SER A 104 -7.55 -4.85 -8.98
C SER A 104 -8.48 -3.65 -9.07
N VAL A 105 -9.64 -3.69 -8.40
CA VAL A 105 -10.59 -2.58 -8.40
C VAL A 105 -9.95 -1.32 -7.83
N VAL A 106 -9.29 -1.44 -6.67
CA VAL A 106 -8.62 -0.30 -6.02
C VAL A 106 -7.47 0.22 -6.87
N ILE A 107 -6.66 -0.68 -7.45
CA ILE A 107 -5.53 -0.28 -8.31
C ILE A 107 -6.04 0.40 -9.59
N THR A 108 -7.11 -0.11 -10.20
CA THR A 108 -7.74 0.52 -11.37
C THR A 108 -8.24 1.92 -11.01
N ASP A 109 -8.86 2.10 -9.84
CA ASP A 109 -9.35 3.41 -9.41
C ASP A 109 -8.21 4.41 -9.16
N GLN A 110 -7.09 3.97 -8.59
CA GLN A 110 -5.87 4.79 -8.46
C GLN A 110 -5.36 5.27 -9.83
N ILE A 111 -5.25 4.37 -10.81
CA ILE A 111 -4.83 4.72 -12.17
C ILE A 111 -5.80 5.71 -12.81
N ASN A 112 -7.12 5.49 -12.65
CA ASN A 112 -8.15 6.40 -13.18
C ASN A 112 -8.10 7.78 -12.50
N GLU A 113 -7.73 7.87 -11.23
CA GLU A 113 -7.50 9.14 -10.52
C GLU A 113 -6.27 9.87 -11.07
N MET A 114 -5.19 9.16 -11.38
CA MET A 114 -4.01 9.74 -12.02
C MET A 114 -4.34 10.29 -13.41
N GLU A 115 -5.10 9.55 -14.24
CA GLU A 115 -5.60 10.04 -15.54
C GLU A 115 -6.41 11.32 -15.39
N ARG A 116 -7.29 11.38 -14.38
CA ARG A 116 -8.11 12.56 -14.08
C ARG A 116 -7.25 13.76 -13.67
N LYS A 117 -6.29 13.57 -12.76
CA LYS A 117 -5.34 14.63 -12.34
C LYS A 117 -4.50 15.16 -13.51
N MET A 118 -4.12 14.28 -14.45
CA MET A 118 -3.35 14.64 -15.64
C MET A 118 -4.20 15.21 -16.78
N GLY A 119 -5.53 15.07 -16.71
CA GLY A 119 -6.45 15.51 -17.77
C GLY A 119 -6.34 14.70 -19.07
N ARG A 120 -5.82 13.46 -19.01
CA ARG A 120 -5.70 12.57 -20.18
C ARG A 120 -5.80 11.10 -19.79
N VAL A 121 -6.15 10.28 -20.77
CA VAL A 121 -6.13 8.82 -20.66
C VAL A 121 -4.71 8.32 -20.94
N PHE A 122 -4.27 7.33 -20.17
CA PHE A 122 -3.03 6.58 -20.38
C PHE A 122 -3.17 5.59 -21.53
N ASN A 123 -2.10 5.39 -22.28
CA ASN A 123 -2.04 4.30 -23.25
C ASN A 123 -1.85 2.94 -22.55
N GLU A 124 -1.89 1.84 -23.32
CA GLU A 124 -1.79 0.49 -22.77
C GLU A 124 -0.47 0.21 -22.03
N GLU A 125 0.64 0.74 -22.54
CA GLU A 125 1.97 0.57 -21.95
C GLU A 125 2.07 1.31 -20.61
N GLU A 126 1.60 2.56 -20.57
CA GLU A 126 1.52 3.37 -19.36
C GLU A 126 0.64 2.70 -18.30
N LYS A 127 -0.57 2.24 -18.67
CA LYS A 127 -1.46 1.51 -17.76
C LYS A 127 -0.79 0.26 -17.21
N THR A 128 -0.17 -0.52 -18.08
CA THR A 128 0.52 -1.75 -17.68
C THR A 128 1.65 -1.45 -16.70
N SER A 129 2.42 -0.40 -16.94
CA SER A 129 3.49 0.06 -16.03
C SER A 129 2.93 0.42 -14.65
N TYR A 130 1.83 1.18 -14.59
CA TYR A 130 1.20 1.53 -13.31
C TYR A 130 0.60 0.32 -12.59
N TYR A 131 -0.03 -0.62 -13.30
CA TYR A 131 -0.51 -1.85 -12.67
C TYR A 131 0.63 -2.65 -12.04
N ILE A 132 1.78 -2.75 -12.73
CA ILE A 132 2.96 -3.43 -12.19
C ILE A 132 3.46 -2.68 -10.94
N ARG A 133 3.56 -1.35 -11.02
CA ARG A 133 3.99 -0.50 -9.91
C ARG A 133 3.11 -0.70 -8.67
N PHE A 134 1.80 -0.50 -8.78
CA PHE A 134 0.87 -0.69 -7.67
C PHE A 134 0.80 -2.13 -7.17
N ALA A 135 1.02 -3.12 -8.04
CA ALA A 135 1.13 -4.51 -7.60
C ALA A 135 2.37 -4.72 -6.71
N ILE A 136 3.51 -4.10 -7.05
CA ILE A 136 4.71 -4.12 -6.21
C ILE A 136 4.42 -3.44 -4.86
N GLU A 137 3.76 -2.28 -4.85
CA GLU A 137 3.39 -1.60 -3.60
C GLU A 137 2.48 -2.47 -2.72
N ALA A 138 1.46 -3.09 -3.32
CA ALA A 138 0.59 -4.03 -2.61
C ALA A 138 1.36 -5.24 -2.04
N ALA A 139 2.40 -5.70 -2.73
CA ALA A 139 3.28 -6.76 -2.23
C ALA A 139 4.14 -6.28 -1.06
N ILE A 140 4.67 -5.05 -1.10
CA ILE A 140 5.40 -4.43 0.02
C ILE A 140 4.49 -4.33 1.25
N LEU A 141 3.26 -3.84 1.07
CA LEU A 141 2.24 -3.74 2.12
C LEU A 141 1.88 -5.11 2.74
N LYS A 142 1.91 -6.17 1.92
CA LYS A 142 1.77 -7.55 2.38
C LYS A 142 3.00 -8.03 3.15
N ASP A 143 4.20 -7.74 2.65
CA ASP A 143 5.45 -8.15 3.27
C ASP A 143 5.68 -7.51 4.64
N ILE A 144 5.28 -6.25 4.84
CA ILE A 144 5.29 -5.59 6.17
C ILE A 144 4.14 -6.06 7.07
N GLY A 145 3.21 -6.87 6.56
CA GLY A 145 2.13 -7.48 7.32
C GLY A 145 0.87 -6.62 7.49
N LEU A 146 0.77 -5.45 6.86
CA LEU A 146 -0.45 -4.63 6.86
C LEU A 146 -1.60 -5.34 6.12
N LEU A 147 -1.26 -6.10 5.07
CA LEU A 147 -2.18 -6.93 4.29
C LEU A 147 -1.82 -8.43 4.44
N ASN A 148 -2.70 -9.33 3.96
CA ASN A 148 -2.52 -10.79 4.01
C ASN A 148 -1.92 -11.40 2.74
#